data_AF-Q1IKP3-F1
#
_entry.id   AF-Q1IKP3-F1
#
_cell.length_a   1.000
_cell.length_b   1.000
_cell.length_c   1.000
_cell.angle_alpha   90.00
_cell.angle_beta   90.00
_cell.angle_gamma   90.00
#
_symmetry.space_group_name_H-M   'P 1'
#
loop_
_entity.id
_entity.type
_entity.pdbx_description
1 polymer ?
#
loop_
_entity_poly.entity_id
_entity_poly.type
_entity_poly.pdbx_seq_one_letter_code
_entity_poly.pdbx_strand_id
1 'polypeptide(L)'
;MHRYHRADVLRILHISAKQLIGWEKAGLLASSEMYSFFDLLQVKKVRDLRAQKVRPTAIRESLQAMQKQVAGLENPLLEASAITVRGRVAFRHEGMSMDPIGGQYMMEFAPVGQLVSANVRRMYSAQTASEFFARGVALEEDPNSQDEAIAAYMKVLEIEPNHAAAHINLGTVYYNRGEFDDAEMHYRKAVEIDSRYALAYFDLGNVLDETGRLDEAVRAYRTAIILAPTYADAHYNLALAFEKLKMPRKALKHWRTYTKLDANGPWAIHARKQIARTLENDRLKVVYRSQ
;
A
#
# COMPACT_ATOMS: atom_id res chain seq x y z
N MET A 1 -2.17 -5.90 25.26
CA MET A 1 -1.88 -6.92 26.29
C MET A 1 -0.79 -6.36 27.21
N HIS A 2 -1.16 -5.90 28.41
CA HIS A 2 -0.23 -5.29 29.37
C HIS A 2 0.57 -6.40 30.06
N ARG A 3 1.91 -6.36 29.98
CA ARG A 3 2.78 -7.49 30.35
C ARG A 3 3.80 -7.16 31.43
N TYR A 4 3.92 -5.89 31.83
CA TYR A 4 4.94 -5.43 32.79
C TYR A 4 4.30 -4.75 33.98
N HIS A 5 4.66 -5.17 35.19
CA HIS A 5 4.23 -4.47 36.39
C HIS A 5 5.09 -3.22 36.59
N ARG A 6 4.59 -2.24 37.34
CA ARG A 6 5.35 -1.03 37.70
C ARG A 6 6.77 -1.32 38.21
N ALA A 7 6.94 -2.36 39.03
CA ALA A 7 8.25 -2.80 39.52
C ALA A 7 9.20 -3.25 38.39
N ASP A 8 8.67 -3.91 37.34
CA ASP A 8 9.45 -4.29 36.17
C ASP A 8 9.93 -3.07 35.39
N VAL A 9 9.09 -2.05 35.23
CA VAL A 9 9.46 -0.82 34.52
C VAL A 9 10.63 -0.12 35.22
N LEU A 10 10.56 0.02 36.54
CA LEU A 10 11.64 0.62 37.34
C LEU A 10 12.96 -0.15 37.18
N ARG A 11 12.88 -1.49 37.22
CA ARG A 11 14.02 -2.39 37.09
C ARG A 11 14.63 -2.38 35.69
N ILE A 12 13.80 -2.56 34.65
CA ILE A 12 14.23 -2.66 33.24
C ILE A 12 14.82 -1.34 32.75
N LEU A 13 14.21 -0.22 33.12
CA LEU A 13 14.64 1.10 32.65
C LEU A 13 15.62 1.79 33.59
N HIS A 14 16.00 1.15 34.71
CA HIS A 14 16.92 1.68 35.72
C HIS A 14 16.52 3.08 36.20
N ILE A 15 15.23 3.26 36.53
CA ILE A 15 14.69 4.53 37.05
C ILE A 15 14.11 4.34 38.45
N SER A 16 14.16 5.39 39.26
CA SER A 16 13.57 5.37 40.61
C SER A 16 12.05 5.59 40.56
N ALA A 17 11.34 5.04 41.55
CA ALA A 17 9.90 5.28 41.72
C ALA A 17 9.58 6.78 41.80
N LYS A 18 10.45 7.56 42.46
CA LYS A 18 10.31 9.03 42.58
C LYS A 18 10.38 9.73 41.22
N GLN A 19 11.24 9.28 40.31
CA GLN A 19 11.33 9.84 38.96
C GLN A 19 10.05 9.54 38.16
N LEU A 20 9.59 8.29 38.17
CA LEU A 20 8.39 7.88 37.44
C LEU A 20 7.15 8.65 37.92
N ILE A 21 6.93 8.71 39.24
CA ILE A 21 5.83 9.48 39.85
C ILE A 21 5.95 10.97 39.48
N GLY A 22 7.17 11.51 39.46
CA GLY A 22 7.42 12.89 39.06
C GLY A 22 7.01 13.18 37.61
N TRP A 23 7.19 12.22 36.70
CA TRP A 23 6.81 12.36 35.29
C TRP A 23 5.31 12.20 35.06
N GLU A 24 4.66 11.29 35.80
CA GLU A 24 3.21 11.12 35.80
C GLU A 24 2.50 12.38 36.32
N LYS A 25 2.96 12.94 37.45
CA LYS A 25 2.45 14.22 37.97
C LYS A 25 2.72 15.38 37.03
N ALA A 26 3.81 15.29 36.27
CA ALA A 26 4.11 16.25 35.22
C ALA A 26 3.34 15.98 33.92
N GLY A 27 2.36 15.07 33.89
CA GLY A 27 1.54 14.82 32.70
C GLY A 27 2.33 14.37 31.47
N LEU A 28 3.52 13.80 31.66
CA LEU A 28 4.34 13.26 30.56
C LEU A 28 3.97 11.82 30.21
N LEU A 29 3.37 11.11 31.16
CA LEU A 29 3.02 9.69 31.09
C LEU A 29 1.70 9.49 31.83
N ALA A 30 0.89 8.52 31.39
CA ALA A 30 -0.29 8.08 32.12
C ALA A 30 0.13 7.29 33.38
N SER A 31 -0.57 7.52 34.50
CA SER A 31 -0.37 6.75 35.73
C SER A 31 -1.00 5.37 35.58
N SER A 32 -0.21 4.32 35.74
CA SER A 32 -0.69 2.93 35.70
C SER A 32 0.15 2.02 36.60
N GLU A 33 -0.43 0.92 37.06
CA GLU A 33 0.28 -0.18 37.72
C GLU A 33 0.75 -1.25 36.71
N MET A 34 0.11 -1.30 35.55
CA MET A 34 0.35 -2.27 34.49
C MET A 34 0.70 -1.57 33.18
N TYR A 35 1.80 -1.98 32.56
CA TYR A 35 2.36 -1.32 31.39
C TYR A 35 2.42 -2.29 30.19
N SER A 36 2.07 -1.77 29.02
CA SER A 36 2.30 -2.41 27.74
C SER A 36 3.73 -2.17 27.27
N PHE A 37 4.16 -2.89 26.23
CA PHE A 37 5.45 -2.65 25.59
C PHE A 37 5.62 -1.20 25.09
N PHE A 38 4.56 -0.61 24.54
CA PHE A 38 4.58 0.77 24.06
C PHE A 38 4.71 1.78 25.19
N ASP A 39 4.15 1.51 26.36
CA ASP A 39 4.33 2.38 27.53
C ASP A 39 5.78 2.35 28.03
N LEU A 40 6.45 1.19 27.98
CA LEU A 40 7.86 1.09 28.31
C LEU A 40 8.73 1.95 27.36
N LEU A 41 8.38 1.98 26.07
CA LEU A 41 9.09 2.83 25.10
C LEU A 41 8.90 4.32 25.41
N GLN A 42 7.69 4.74 25.79
CA GLN A 42 7.42 6.13 26.21
C GLN A 42 8.22 6.50 27.46
N VAL A 43 8.19 5.64 28.50
CA VAL A 43 8.93 5.85 29.74
C VAL A 43 10.44 5.93 29.47
N LYS A 44 10.97 5.06 28.62
CA LYS A 44 12.38 5.07 28.19
C LYS A 44 12.73 6.39 27.52
N LYS A 45 11.89 6.90 26.64
CA LYS A 45 12.15 8.14 25.90
C LYS A 45 12.10 9.38 26.80
N VAL A 46 11.15 9.43 27.74
CA VAL A 46 11.12 10.49 28.77
C VAL A 46 12.38 10.44 29.64
N ARG A 47 12.82 9.24 30.05
CA ARG A 47 14.08 9.05 30.78
C ARG A 47 15.26 9.60 30.01
N ASP A 48 15.39 9.26 28.73
CA ASP A 48 16.52 9.66 27.90
C ASP A 48 16.55 11.19 27.68
N LEU A 49 15.39 11.83 27.47
CA LEU A 49 15.27 13.30 27.41
C LEU A 49 15.65 13.97 28.74
N ARG A 50 15.26 13.37 29.87
CA ARG A 50 15.61 13.87 31.20
C ARG A 50 17.11 13.71 31.50
N ALA A 51 17.75 12.66 31.01
CA ALA A 51 19.20 12.48 31.09
C ALA A 51 19.95 13.57 30.32
N GLN A 52 19.36 14.09 29.23
CA GLN A 52 19.85 15.22 28.46
C GLN A 52 19.50 16.59 29.07
N LYS A 53 19.11 16.63 30.35
CA LYS A 53 18.77 17.82 31.15
C LYS A 53 17.57 18.63 30.65
N VAL A 54 16.73 18.07 29.77
CA VAL A 54 15.50 18.73 29.31
C VAL A 54 14.49 18.79 30.44
N ARG A 55 13.92 19.97 30.74
CA ARG A 55 12.95 20.15 31.85
C ARG A 55 11.61 19.45 31.54
N PRO A 56 10.90 18.89 32.55
CA PRO A 56 9.63 18.21 32.31
C PRO A 56 8.56 19.11 31.69
N THR A 57 8.54 20.40 32.07
CA THR A 57 7.63 21.39 31.48
C THR A 57 7.90 21.59 29.99
N ALA A 58 9.17 21.71 29.60
CA ALA A 58 9.56 21.85 28.19
C ALA A 58 9.18 20.61 27.36
N ILE A 59 9.33 19.39 27.92
CA ILE A 59 8.88 18.16 27.26
C ILE A 59 7.36 18.21 27.03
N ARG A 60 6.58 18.56 28.07
CA ARG A 60 5.12 18.62 27.98
C ARG A 60 4.64 19.64 26.96
N GLU A 61 5.17 20.86 27.01
CA GLU A 61 4.84 21.94 26.08
C GLU A 61 5.15 21.53 24.63
N SER A 62 6.27 20.84 24.42
CA SER A 62 6.67 20.32 23.12
C SER A 62 5.72 19.23 22.62
N LEU A 63 5.27 18.31 23.49
CA LEU A 63 4.29 17.28 23.13
C LEU A 63 2.93 17.87 22.76
N GLN A 64 2.44 18.81 23.56
CA GLN A 64 1.17 19.49 23.31
C GLN A 64 1.21 20.32 22.03
N ALA A 65 2.35 20.93 21.73
CA ALA A 65 2.52 21.68 20.49
C ALA A 65 2.54 20.74 19.27
N MET A 66 3.22 19.59 19.34
CA MET A 66 3.18 18.58 18.27
C MET A 66 1.77 18.05 18.01
N GLN A 67 1.02 17.70 19.06
CA GLN A 67 -0.38 17.23 18.93
C GLN A 67 -1.30 18.29 18.29
N LYS A 68 -1.02 19.59 18.49
CA LYS A 68 -1.77 20.68 17.87
C LYS A 68 -1.35 20.97 16.44
N GLN A 69 -0.07 20.78 16.12
CA GLN A 69 0.52 21.18 14.83
C GLN A 69 0.44 20.08 13.77
N VAL A 70 0.41 18.80 14.19
CA VAL A 70 0.35 17.64 13.31
C VAL A 70 -0.98 16.92 13.52
N ALA A 71 -1.91 17.07 12.59
CA ALA A 71 -3.24 16.43 12.66
C ALA A 71 -3.10 14.90 12.59
N GLY A 72 -3.73 14.18 13.51
CA GLY A 72 -3.67 12.72 13.59
C GLY A 72 -2.50 12.15 14.40
N LEU A 73 -1.57 13.00 14.89
CA LEU A 73 -0.45 12.58 15.72
C LEU A 73 -0.86 12.50 17.20
N GLU A 74 -1.38 11.35 17.62
CA GLU A 74 -1.91 11.16 18.97
C GLU A 74 -0.78 11.06 20.02
N ASN A 75 0.31 10.34 19.71
CA ASN A 75 1.43 10.16 20.62
C ASN A 75 2.80 10.48 19.97
N PRO A 76 3.25 11.75 20.02
CA PRO A 76 4.52 12.17 19.43
C PRO A 76 5.77 11.46 20.01
N LEU A 77 5.70 10.86 21.21
CA LEU A 77 6.81 10.07 21.76
C LEU A 77 6.99 8.74 21.04
N LEU A 78 5.93 8.17 20.47
CA LEU A 78 5.98 6.90 19.74
C LEU A 78 6.10 7.12 18.24
N GLU A 79 5.40 8.13 17.74
CA GLU A 79 5.22 8.37 16.29
C GLU A 79 6.25 9.34 15.70
N ALA A 80 7.03 10.06 16.54
CA ALA A 80 8.11 10.93 16.11
C ALA A 80 9.40 10.71 16.93
N SER A 81 10.57 10.85 16.31
CA SER A 81 11.86 10.69 16.99
C SER A 81 12.25 11.97 17.71
N ALA A 82 12.05 12.01 19.03
CA ALA A 82 12.45 13.15 19.87
C ALA A 82 14.00 13.25 19.97
N ILE A 83 14.55 14.40 19.61
CA ILE A 83 15.96 14.78 19.71
C ILE A 83 16.10 16.03 20.56
N THR A 84 17.22 16.19 21.27
CA THR A 84 17.50 17.42 22.03
C THR A 84 18.44 18.32 21.25
N VAL A 85 18.03 19.57 21.00
CA VAL A 85 18.86 20.59 20.37
C VAL A 85 18.97 21.78 21.33
N ARG A 86 20.18 22.04 21.85
CA ARG A 86 20.48 23.13 22.81
C ARG A 86 19.52 23.19 24.02
N GLY A 87 19.09 22.03 24.52
CA GLY A 87 18.22 21.92 25.71
C GLY A 87 16.71 22.03 25.45
N ARG A 88 16.30 22.14 24.18
CA ARG A 88 14.89 22.05 23.74
C ARG A 88 14.62 20.71 23.07
N VAL A 89 13.38 20.23 23.17
CA VAL A 89 12.93 19.02 22.47
C VAL A 89 12.56 19.41 21.05
N ALA A 90 13.15 18.74 20.07
CA ALA A 90 12.75 18.75 18.68
C ALA A 90 12.27 17.35 18.29
N PHE A 91 11.37 17.25 17.32
CA PHE A 91 10.85 15.96 16.84
C PHE A 91 11.23 15.76 15.38
N ARG A 92 11.69 14.56 15.04
CA ARG A 92 11.89 14.15 13.65
C ARG A 92 10.71 13.29 13.20
N HIS A 93 10.01 13.74 12.17
CA HIS A 93 8.85 13.08 11.56
C HIS A 93 9.00 13.15 10.04
N GLU A 94 8.83 12.03 9.34
CA GLU A 94 9.03 11.92 7.88
C GLU A 94 10.38 12.45 7.37
N GLY A 95 11.45 12.25 8.15
CA GLY A 95 12.81 12.67 7.78
C GLY A 95 13.13 14.15 8.05
N MET A 96 12.15 14.96 8.45
CA MET A 96 12.34 16.38 8.78
C MET A 96 12.35 16.59 10.29
N SER A 97 13.32 17.37 10.80
CA SER A 97 13.39 17.79 12.20
C SER A 97 12.50 19.04 12.40
N MET A 98 11.79 19.16 13.52
CA MET A 98 10.88 20.27 13.81
C MET A 98 11.09 20.82 15.22
N ASP A 99 11.11 22.15 15.38
CA ASP A 99 10.92 22.83 16.67
C ASP A 99 9.41 22.94 16.96
N PRO A 100 8.89 22.16 17.93
CA PRO A 100 7.47 22.12 18.21
C PRO A 100 6.95 23.42 18.82
N ILE A 101 7.76 24.17 19.57
CA ILE A 101 7.32 25.43 20.18
C ILE A 101 7.24 26.54 19.12
N GLY A 102 8.20 26.55 18.19
CA GLY A 102 8.25 27.53 17.11
C GLY A 102 7.35 27.20 15.91
N GLY A 103 6.92 25.94 15.75
CA GLY A 103 6.21 25.48 14.57
C GLY A 103 7.07 25.47 13.30
N GLN A 104 8.40 25.40 13.47
CA GLN A 104 9.38 25.59 12.40
C GLN A 104 10.14 24.30 12.11
N TYR A 105 10.36 24.00 10.83
CA TYR A 105 11.25 22.92 10.42
C TYR A 105 12.72 23.32 10.65
N MET A 106 13.49 22.42 11.26
CA MET A 106 14.92 22.52 11.48
C MET A 106 15.66 21.87 10.31
N MET A 107 16.36 22.70 9.53
CA MET A 107 17.30 22.23 8.51
C MET A 107 18.63 21.85 9.17
N GLU A 108 19.11 20.62 8.96
CA GLU A 108 20.41 20.17 9.46
C GLU A 108 21.54 20.69 8.57
N PHE A 109 22.13 21.83 8.93
CA PHE A 109 23.43 22.24 8.39
C PHE A 109 24.52 21.93 9.44
N ALA A 110 25.51 21.10 9.08
CA ALA A 110 26.72 20.90 9.86
C ALA A 110 27.51 22.22 10.04
N PRO A 111 28.36 22.36 11.06
CA PRO A 111 28.22 23.40 12.07
C PRO A 111 28.87 24.73 11.66
N VAL A 112 28.11 25.83 11.75
CA VAL A 112 28.38 27.02 12.60
C VAL A 112 27.26 28.04 12.37
N GLY A 113 26.45 28.23 13.40
CA GLY A 113 26.00 29.54 13.90
C GLY A 113 25.55 30.62 12.91
N GLN A 114 24.39 30.45 12.28
CA GLN A 114 23.50 31.61 12.03
C GLN A 114 22.04 31.18 11.97
N LEU A 115 21.21 31.79 12.82
CA LEU A 115 19.76 31.70 12.72
C LEU A 115 19.34 32.62 11.58
N VAL A 116 18.89 32.04 10.46
CA VAL A 116 18.17 32.80 9.43
C VAL A 116 16.70 32.47 9.59
N SER A 117 15.95 33.37 10.21
CA SER A 117 14.49 33.30 10.25
C SER A 117 13.94 33.74 8.90
N ALA A 118 13.52 32.78 8.08
CA ALA A 118 12.68 33.06 6.94
C ALA A 118 11.24 32.68 7.31
N ASN A 119 10.29 33.61 7.10
CA ASN A 119 8.88 33.24 7.03
C ASN A 119 8.70 32.43 5.74
N VAL A 120 8.98 31.13 5.82
CA VAL A 120 8.58 30.20 4.78
C VAL A 120 7.06 30.14 4.89
N ARG A 121 6.36 30.81 3.97
CA ARG A 121 4.95 30.55 3.70
C ARG A 121 4.80 29.03 3.70
N ARG A 122 3.85 28.48 4.47
CA ARG A 122 3.46 27.07 4.38
C ARG A 122 3.41 26.69 2.90
N MET A 123 4.45 26.03 2.40
CA MET A 123 4.26 25.14 1.28
C MET A 123 3.48 24.02 1.93
N TYR A 124 2.16 24.00 1.70
CA TYR A 124 1.48 22.72 1.65
C TYR A 124 2.44 21.79 0.92
N SER A 125 2.90 20.69 1.55
CA SER A 125 3.68 19.71 0.81
C SER A 125 2.87 19.45 -0.44
N ALA A 126 3.44 19.75 -1.61
CA ALA A 126 2.76 19.46 -2.85
C ALA A 126 2.54 17.94 -2.80
N GLN A 127 1.29 17.52 -2.62
CA GLN A 127 0.96 16.11 -2.47
C GLN A 127 1.62 15.39 -3.64
N THR A 128 2.53 14.47 -3.32
CA THR A 128 3.34 13.82 -4.35
C THR A 128 2.48 12.83 -5.13
N ALA A 129 2.87 12.51 -6.37
CA ALA A 129 2.23 11.44 -7.14
C ALA A 129 2.15 10.14 -6.33
N SER A 130 3.18 9.83 -5.55
CA SER A 130 3.21 8.65 -4.67
C SER A 130 2.16 8.69 -3.55
N GLU A 131 1.88 9.86 -2.96
CA GLU A 131 0.84 10.00 -1.92
C GLU A 131 -0.55 9.80 -2.51
N PHE A 132 -0.81 10.41 -3.68
CA PHE A 132 -2.08 10.21 -4.38
C PHE A 132 -2.26 8.75 -4.83
N PHE A 133 -1.19 8.10 -5.28
CA PHE A 133 -1.25 6.69 -5.68
C PHE A 133 -1.56 5.80 -4.48
N ALA A 134 -0.87 5.98 -3.34
CA ALA A 134 -1.15 5.24 -2.12
C ALA A 134 -2.58 5.46 -1.61
N ARG A 135 -3.08 6.70 -1.71
CA ARG A 135 -4.47 7.02 -1.37
C ARG A 135 -5.46 6.32 -2.31
N GLY A 136 -5.22 6.32 -3.62
CA GLY A 136 -6.05 5.61 -4.59
C GLY A 136 -6.16 4.13 -4.27
N VAL A 137 -5.04 3.47 -3.98
CA VAL A 137 -5.00 2.06 -3.59
C VAL A 137 -5.79 1.79 -2.31
N ALA A 138 -5.67 2.65 -1.29
CA ALA A 138 -6.41 2.49 -0.05
C ALA A 138 -7.93 2.65 -0.25
N LEU A 139 -8.35 3.50 -1.18
CA LEU A 139 -9.78 3.73 -1.48
C LEU A 139 -10.42 2.55 -2.23
N GLU A 140 -9.64 1.69 -2.89
CA GLU A 140 -10.17 0.49 -3.54
C GLU A 140 -10.69 -0.57 -2.55
N GLU A 141 -10.34 -0.47 -1.26
CA GLU A 141 -10.84 -1.39 -0.22
C GLU A 141 -12.35 -1.23 0.01
N ASP A 142 -12.92 -0.05 -0.25
CA ASP A 142 -14.35 0.23 -0.11
C ASP A 142 -15.00 0.36 -1.50
N PRO A 143 -15.93 -0.53 -1.87
CA PRO A 143 -16.67 -0.42 -3.14
C PRO A 143 -17.43 0.91 -3.33
N ASN A 144 -17.73 1.63 -2.25
CA ASN A 144 -18.40 2.93 -2.33
C ASN A 144 -17.44 4.09 -2.63
N SER A 145 -16.14 3.89 -2.54
CA SER A 145 -15.11 4.93 -2.70
C SER A 145 -14.49 4.99 -4.10
N GLN A 146 -15.19 4.45 -5.11
CA GLN A 146 -14.68 4.37 -6.49
C GLN A 146 -14.45 5.75 -7.11
N ASP A 147 -15.33 6.72 -6.86
CA ASP A 147 -15.18 8.08 -7.38
C ASP A 147 -13.95 8.78 -6.78
N GLU A 148 -13.69 8.61 -5.48
CA GLU A 148 -12.49 9.15 -4.85
C GLU A 148 -11.21 8.45 -5.33
N ALA A 149 -11.26 7.14 -5.56
CA ALA A 149 -10.13 6.38 -6.11
C ALA A 149 -9.76 6.89 -7.52
N ILE A 150 -10.77 7.08 -8.38
CA ILE A 150 -10.60 7.68 -9.71
C ILE A 150 -9.95 9.06 -9.59
N ALA A 151 -10.48 9.93 -8.72
CA ALA A 151 -9.93 11.27 -8.53
C ALA A 151 -8.47 11.24 -8.06
N ALA A 152 -8.12 10.31 -7.16
CA ALA A 152 -6.75 10.14 -6.68
C ALA A 152 -5.82 9.69 -7.81
N TYR A 153 -6.18 8.68 -8.61
CA TYR A 153 -5.35 8.25 -9.74
C TYR A 153 -5.23 9.29 -10.84
N MET A 154 -6.29 10.04 -11.13
CA MET A 154 -6.23 11.16 -12.06
C MET A 154 -5.22 12.21 -11.60
N LYS A 155 -5.13 12.49 -10.29
CA LYS A 155 -4.07 13.36 -9.74
C LYS A 155 -2.67 12.78 -9.89
N VAL A 156 -2.51 11.46 -9.77
CA VAL A 156 -1.23 10.80 -10.12
C VAL A 156 -0.86 11.09 -11.57
N LEU A 157 -1.81 10.91 -12.49
CA LEU A 157 -1.58 11.06 -13.93
C LEU A 157 -1.42 12.52 -14.38
N GLU A 158 -1.98 13.48 -13.63
CA GLU A 158 -1.69 14.92 -13.82
C GLU A 158 -0.22 15.25 -13.50
N ILE A 159 0.36 14.62 -12.47
CA ILE A 159 1.73 14.85 -12.01
C ILE A 159 2.73 14.01 -12.82
N GLU A 160 2.40 12.74 -13.05
CA GLU A 160 3.21 11.74 -13.74
C GLU A 160 2.39 11.05 -14.84
N PRO A 161 2.25 11.65 -16.04
CA PRO A 161 1.42 11.12 -17.12
C PRO A 161 1.86 9.74 -17.65
N ASN A 162 3.07 9.30 -17.33
CA ASN A 162 3.63 8.02 -17.74
C ASN A 162 3.69 7.01 -16.57
N HIS A 163 2.82 7.14 -15.56
CA HIS A 163 2.77 6.21 -14.43
C HIS A 163 1.93 4.96 -14.77
N ALA A 164 2.57 3.92 -15.31
CA ALA A 164 1.89 2.71 -15.81
C ALA A 164 0.95 2.05 -14.78
N ALA A 165 1.35 1.94 -13.51
CA ALA A 165 0.51 1.33 -12.48
C ALA A 165 -0.73 2.16 -12.13
N ALA A 166 -0.69 3.48 -12.31
CA ALA A 166 -1.86 4.34 -12.06
C ALA A 166 -2.86 4.21 -13.20
N HIS A 167 -2.38 4.08 -14.44
CA HIS A 167 -3.23 3.68 -15.56
C HIS A 167 -3.88 2.32 -15.33
N ILE A 168 -3.16 1.32 -14.81
CA ILE A 168 -3.73 0.01 -14.51
C ILE A 168 -4.85 0.10 -13.50
N ASN A 169 -4.56 0.66 -12.32
CA ASN A 169 -5.54 0.69 -11.25
C ASN A 169 -6.76 1.53 -11.63
N LEU A 170 -6.56 2.67 -12.29
CA LEU A 170 -7.66 3.48 -12.82
C LEU A 170 -8.50 2.71 -13.85
N GLY A 171 -7.86 2.00 -14.77
CA GLY A 171 -8.56 1.11 -15.72
C GLY A 171 -9.36 0.01 -15.01
N THR A 172 -8.85 -0.53 -13.91
CA THR A 172 -9.55 -1.53 -13.08
C THR A 172 -10.78 -0.94 -12.39
N VAL A 173 -10.69 0.28 -11.87
CA VAL A 173 -11.87 0.95 -11.30
C VAL A 173 -12.94 1.18 -12.38
N TYR A 174 -12.56 1.64 -13.58
CA TYR A 174 -13.49 1.79 -14.71
C TYR A 174 -14.09 0.46 -15.17
N TYR A 175 -13.29 -0.58 -15.25
CA TYR A 175 -13.74 -1.92 -15.61
C TYR A 175 -14.81 -2.43 -14.62
N ASN A 176 -14.58 -2.23 -13.31
CA ASN A 176 -15.52 -2.64 -12.27
C ASN A 176 -16.85 -1.86 -12.32
N ARG A 177 -16.85 -0.66 -12.91
CA ARG A 177 -18.06 0.15 -13.17
C ARG A 177 -18.76 -0.23 -14.48
N GLY A 178 -18.19 -1.11 -15.29
CA GLY A 178 -18.68 -1.43 -16.64
C GLY A 178 -18.35 -0.37 -17.68
N GLU A 179 -17.48 0.59 -17.35
CA GLU A 179 -17.02 1.65 -18.24
C GLU A 179 -15.84 1.12 -19.08
N PHE A 180 -16.15 0.19 -19.99
CA PHE A 180 -15.13 -0.61 -20.69
C PHE A 180 -14.26 0.19 -21.67
N ASP A 181 -14.79 1.23 -22.30
CA ASP A 181 -14.01 2.07 -23.23
C ASP A 181 -12.89 2.81 -22.49
N ASP A 182 -13.19 3.39 -21.32
CA ASP A 182 -12.22 4.06 -20.46
C ASP A 182 -11.19 3.07 -19.90
N ALA A 183 -11.65 1.89 -19.45
CA ALA A 183 -10.77 0.82 -18.99
C ALA A 183 -9.78 0.40 -20.08
N GLU A 184 -10.24 0.15 -21.31
CA GLU A 184 -9.38 -0.20 -22.44
C GLU A 184 -8.37 0.91 -22.74
N MET A 185 -8.80 2.17 -22.76
CA MET A 185 -7.90 3.31 -22.98
C MET A 185 -6.75 3.30 -21.98
N HIS A 186 -7.05 3.17 -20.69
CA HIS A 186 -6.02 3.18 -19.65
C HIS A 186 -5.12 1.94 -19.71
N TYR A 187 -5.64 0.74 -19.93
CA TYR A 187 -4.82 -0.46 -20.08
C TYR A 187 -3.90 -0.41 -21.31
N ARG A 188 -4.39 0.13 -22.44
CA ARG A 188 -3.55 0.37 -23.62
C ARG A 188 -2.42 1.33 -23.32
N LYS A 189 -2.72 2.41 -22.58
CA LYS A 189 -1.69 3.36 -22.19
C LYS A 189 -0.64 2.73 -21.28
N ALA A 190 -1.05 1.87 -20.36
CA ALA A 190 -0.13 1.14 -19.48
C ALA A 190 0.84 0.23 -20.26
N VAL A 191 0.38 -0.51 -21.27
CA VAL A 191 1.25 -1.36 -22.10
C VAL A 191 2.13 -0.57 -23.07
N GLU A 192 1.71 0.64 -23.48
CA GLU A 192 2.56 1.56 -24.24
C GLU A 192 3.72 2.10 -23.39
N ILE A 193 3.44 2.44 -22.13
CA ILE A 193 4.43 2.95 -21.18
C ILE A 193 5.40 1.84 -20.77
N ASP A 194 4.88 0.66 -20.39
CA ASP A 194 5.68 -0.50 -20.01
C ASP A 194 5.22 -1.77 -20.75
N SER A 195 5.89 -2.03 -21.88
CA SER A 195 5.69 -3.23 -22.70
C SER A 195 6.02 -4.56 -22.00
N ARG A 196 6.59 -4.53 -20.79
CA ARG A 196 6.90 -5.73 -19.99
C ARG A 196 5.92 -5.94 -18.83
N TYR A 197 4.89 -5.11 -18.70
CA TYR A 197 3.93 -5.20 -17.61
C TYR A 197 2.88 -6.28 -17.88
N ALA A 198 3.13 -7.51 -17.40
CA ALA A 198 2.27 -8.66 -17.66
C ALA A 198 0.80 -8.45 -17.22
N LEU A 199 0.58 -7.80 -16.07
CA LEU A 199 -0.76 -7.49 -15.55
C LEU A 199 -1.55 -6.59 -16.52
N ALA A 200 -0.88 -5.61 -17.12
CA ALA A 200 -1.51 -4.72 -18.10
C ALA A 200 -2.02 -5.44 -19.35
N TYR A 201 -1.28 -6.42 -19.85
CA TYR A 201 -1.76 -7.26 -20.94
C TYR A 201 -2.88 -8.20 -20.50
N PHE A 202 -2.87 -8.68 -19.26
CA PHE A 202 -3.95 -9.51 -18.73
C PHE A 202 -5.26 -8.72 -18.61
N ASP A 203 -5.23 -7.53 -18.02
CA ASP A 203 -6.41 -6.69 -17.84
C ASP A 203 -6.93 -6.10 -19.15
N LEU A 204 -6.03 -5.76 -20.08
CA LEU A 204 -6.41 -5.45 -21.46
C LEU A 204 -7.11 -6.65 -22.12
N GLY A 205 -6.65 -7.87 -21.87
CA GLY A 205 -7.31 -9.07 -22.34
C GLY A 205 -8.73 -9.23 -21.77
N ASN A 206 -8.91 -8.92 -20.47
CA ASN A 206 -10.21 -9.01 -19.80
C ASN A 206 -11.23 -8.06 -20.45
N VAL A 207 -10.88 -6.79 -20.61
CA VAL A 207 -11.81 -5.80 -21.24
C VAL A 207 -12.11 -6.13 -22.70
N LEU A 208 -11.14 -6.64 -23.45
CA LEU A 208 -11.35 -7.07 -24.84
C LEU A 208 -12.25 -8.31 -24.92
N ASP A 209 -12.21 -9.21 -23.94
CA ASP A 209 -13.09 -10.37 -23.87
C ASP A 209 -14.54 -9.96 -23.53
N GLU A 210 -14.72 -9.04 -22.58
CA GLU A 210 -16.05 -8.49 -22.23
C GLU A 210 -16.70 -7.73 -23.39
N THR A 211 -15.90 -7.00 -24.17
CA THR A 211 -16.37 -6.28 -25.36
C THR A 211 -16.48 -7.18 -26.62
N GLY A 212 -16.24 -8.48 -26.48
CA GLY A 212 -16.42 -9.48 -27.55
C GLY A 212 -15.31 -9.52 -28.60
N ARG A 213 -14.20 -8.80 -28.41
CA ARG A 213 -13.02 -8.76 -29.30
C ARG A 213 -12.06 -9.92 -29.00
N LEU A 214 -12.59 -11.14 -29.10
CA LEU A 214 -11.96 -12.39 -28.64
C LEU A 214 -10.56 -12.64 -29.22
N ASP A 215 -10.34 -12.37 -30.51
CA ASP A 215 -9.03 -12.57 -31.15
C ASP A 215 -7.96 -11.62 -30.58
N GLU A 216 -8.36 -10.42 -30.15
CA GLU A 216 -7.46 -9.46 -29.52
C GLU A 216 -7.19 -9.83 -28.07
N ALA A 217 -8.21 -10.24 -27.33
CA ALA A 217 -8.07 -10.77 -25.98
C ALA A 217 -7.09 -11.95 -25.94
N VAL A 218 -7.21 -12.89 -26.87
CA VAL A 218 -6.27 -14.02 -27.03
C VAL A 218 -4.84 -13.54 -27.23
N ARG A 219 -4.60 -12.48 -28.02
CA ARG A 219 -3.24 -11.94 -28.20
C ARG A 219 -2.73 -11.32 -26.91
N ALA A 220 -3.54 -10.52 -26.23
CA ALA A 220 -3.19 -9.87 -24.98
C ALA A 220 -2.84 -10.89 -23.88
N TYR A 221 -3.70 -11.89 -23.64
CA TYR A 221 -3.41 -12.96 -22.67
C TYR A 221 -2.16 -13.77 -23.02
N ARG A 222 -1.90 -14.03 -24.30
CA ARG A 222 -0.66 -14.72 -24.73
C ARG A 222 0.57 -13.89 -24.41
N THR A 223 0.52 -12.57 -24.61
CA THR A 223 1.62 -11.68 -24.22
C THR A 223 1.82 -11.67 -22.71
N ALA A 224 0.75 -11.60 -21.92
CA ALA A 224 0.83 -11.72 -20.46
C ALA A 224 1.52 -13.03 -20.02
N ILE A 225 1.19 -14.16 -20.65
CA ILE A 225 1.82 -15.46 -20.38
C ILE A 225 3.28 -15.52 -20.84
N ILE A 226 3.65 -14.87 -21.95
CA ILE A 226 5.04 -14.79 -22.39
C ILE A 226 5.89 -14.04 -21.36
N LEU A 227 5.35 -12.94 -20.83
CA LEU A 227 6.01 -12.10 -19.83
C LEU A 227 6.04 -12.76 -18.44
N ALA A 228 4.97 -13.47 -18.07
CA ALA A 228 4.83 -14.19 -16.81
C ALA A 228 4.26 -15.61 -17.03
N PRO A 229 5.12 -16.60 -17.35
CA PRO A 229 4.68 -17.97 -17.67
C PRO A 229 3.96 -18.72 -16.53
N THR A 230 4.11 -18.27 -15.29
CA THR A 230 3.46 -18.82 -14.11
C THR A 230 2.16 -18.11 -13.74
N TYR A 231 1.68 -17.18 -14.57
CA TYR A 231 0.45 -16.43 -14.31
C TYR A 231 -0.79 -17.32 -14.59
N ALA A 232 -1.27 -17.99 -13.53
CA ALA A 232 -2.34 -18.97 -13.62
C ALA A 232 -3.64 -18.37 -14.20
N ASP A 233 -4.06 -17.19 -13.74
CA ASP A 233 -5.31 -16.56 -14.19
C ASP A 233 -5.29 -16.21 -15.69
N ALA A 234 -4.14 -15.81 -16.23
CA ALA A 234 -3.98 -15.60 -17.68
C ALA A 234 -4.17 -16.91 -18.47
N HIS A 235 -3.71 -18.04 -17.94
CA HIS A 235 -4.00 -19.36 -18.54
C HIS A 235 -5.49 -19.72 -18.45
N TYR A 236 -6.14 -19.39 -17.33
CA TYR A 236 -7.57 -19.61 -17.13
C TYR A 236 -8.40 -18.81 -18.16
N ASN A 237 -8.19 -17.50 -18.25
CA ASN A 237 -8.94 -16.63 -19.17
C ASN A 237 -8.65 -16.91 -20.65
N LEU A 238 -7.40 -17.25 -20.99
CA LEU A 238 -7.08 -17.67 -22.35
C LEU A 238 -7.79 -18.98 -22.74
N ALA A 239 -7.97 -19.91 -21.81
CA ALA A 239 -8.72 -21.12 -22.07
C ALA A 239 -10.22 -20.83 -22.29
N LEU A 240 -10.81 -19.93 -21.51
CA LEU A 240 -12.18 -19.44 -21.72
C LEU A 240 -12.35 -18.78 -23.09
N ALA A 241 -11.43 -17.89 -23.48
CA ALA A 241 -11.47 -17.23 -24.78
C ALA A 241 -11.41 -18.25 -25.93
N PHE A 242 -10.59 -19.29 -25.83
CA PHE A 242 -10.57 -20.36 -26.82
C PHE A 242 -11.85 -21.21 -26.85
N GLU A 243 -12.53 -21.43 -25.72
CA GLU A 243 -13.85 -22.09 -25.70
C GLU A 243 -14.91 -21.22 -26.41
N LYS A 244 -14.90 -19.90 -26.17
CA LYS A 244 -15.77 -18.93 -26.87
C LYS A 244 -15.54 -18.98 -28.38
N LEU A 245 -14.28 -19.05 -28.81
CA LEU A 245 -13.85 -19.23 -30.21
C LEU A 245 -14.05 -20.65 -30.76
N LYS A 246 -14.66 -21.58 -30.01
CA LYS A 246 -14.88 -22.98 -30.41
C LYS A 246 -13.59 -23.72 -30.79
N MET A 247 -12.49 -23.42 -30.10
CA MET A 247 -11.17 -24.07 -30.26
C MET A 247 -10.80 -24.94 -29.04
N PRO A 248 -11.53 -26.04 -28.75
CA PRO A 248 -11.42 -26.78 -27.49
C PRO A 248 -10.05 -27.44 -27.26
N ARG A 249 -9.32 -27.80 -28.33
CA ARG A 249 -7.96 -28.35 -28.20
C ARG A 249 -6.94 -27.32 -27.70
N LYS A 250 -7.07 -26.07 -28.15
CA LYS A 250 -6.24 -24.97 -27.65
C LYS A 250 -6.61 -24.66 -26.20
N ALA A 251 -7.91 -24.59 -25.89
CA ALA A 251 -8.39 -24.41 -24.52
C ALA A 251 -7.86 -25.50 -23.57
N LEU A 252 -7.94 -26.78 -23.96
CA LEU A 252 -7.46 -27.93 -23.17
C LEU A 252 -5.99 -27.80 -22.75
N LYS A 253 -5.12 -27.29 -23.63
CA LYS A 253 -3.71 -27.05 -23.31
C LYS A 253 -3.60 -26.07 -22.13
N HIS A 254 -4.32 -24.95 -22.19
CA HIS A 254 -4.28 -23.92 -21.16
C HIS A 254 -4.99 -24.35 -19.87
N TRP A 255 -6.09 -25.11 -19.95
CA TRP A 255 -6.72 -25.69 -18.78
C TRP A 255 -5.78 -26.59 -17.98
N ARG A 256 -5.05 -27.48 -18.67
CA ARG A 256 -4.06 -28.35 -18.03
C ARG A 256 -2.95 -27.55 -17.36
N THR A 257 -2.47 -26.49 -18.01
CA THR A 257 -1.44 -25.63 -17.42
C THR A 257 -1.98 -24.89 -16.19
N TYR A 258 -3.18 -24.31 -16.25
CA TYR A 258 -3.82 -23.68 -15.10
C TYR A 258 -3.89 -24.65 -13.90
N THR A 259 -4.41 -25.87 -14.08
CA THR A 259 -4.51 -26.85 -12.98
C THR A 259 -3.15 -27.32 -12.43
N LYS A 260 -2.07 -27.16 -13.18
CA LYS A 260 -0.70 -27.46 -12.70
C LYS A 260 -0.13 -26.30 -11.89
N LEU A 261 -0.42 -25.06 -12.29
CA LEU A 261 0.01 -23.86 -11.59
C LEU A 261 -0.82 -23.61 -10.32
N ASP A 262 -2.12 -23.86 -10.40
CA ASP A 262 -3.09 -23.65 -9.34
C ASP A 262 -4.05 -24.85 -9.23
N ALA A 263 -3.67 -25.82 -8.41
CA ALA A 263 -4.43 -27.06 -8.22
C ALA A 263 -5.62 -26.89 -7.26
N ASN A 264 -5.58 -25.90 -6.37
CA ASN A 264 -6.51 -25.74 -5.24
C ASN A 264 -7.23 -24.39 -5.20
N GLY A 265 -6.97 -23.50 -6.15
CA GLY A 265 -7.60 -22.19 -6.20
C GLY A 265 -9.06 -22.24 -6.63
N PRO A 266 -9.71 -21.05 -6.63
CA PRO A 266 -11.16 -20.92 -6.73
C PRO A 266 -11.72 -21.55 -8.01
N TRP A 267 -10.95 -21.55 -9.10
CA TRP A 267 -11.38 -22.05 -10.39
C TRP A 267 -10.88 -23.46 -10.74
N ALA A 268 -10.14 -24.11 -9.84
CA ALA A 268 -9.52 -25.42 -10.11
C ALA A 268 -10.54 -26.52 -10.41
N ILE A 269 -11.69 -26.52 -9.71
CA ILE A 269 -12.79 -27.46 -9.96
C ILE A 269 -13.39 -27.23 -11.35
N HIS A 270 -13.64 -25.96 -11.71
CA HIS A 270 -14.17 -25.61 -13.02
C HIS A 270 -13.22 -26.06 -14.13
N ALA A 271 -11.93 -25.76 -14.03
CA ALA A 271 -10.94 -26.16 -15.02
C ALA A 271 -10.85 -27.69 -15.16
N ARG A 272 -10.86 -28.46 -14.07
CA ARG A 272 -10.88 -29.93 -14.12
C ARG A 272 -12.12 -30.47 -14.83
N LYS A 273 -13.28 -29.88 -14.58
CA LYS A 273 -14.54 -30.24 -15.27
C LYS A 273 -14.45 -29.95 -16.77
N GLN A 274 -13.87 -28.82 -17.16
CA GLN A 274 -13.66 -28.49 -18.58
C GLN A 274 -12.70 -29.48 -19.27
N ILE A 275 -11.60 -29.85 -18.60
CA ILE A 275 -10.66 -30.87 -19.10
C ILE A 275 -11.39 -32.20 -19.34
N ALA A 276 -12.16 -32.69 -18.35
CA ALA A 276 -12.89 -33.94 -18.46
C ALA A 276 -13.89 -33.91 -19.63
N ARG A 277 -14.69 -32.85 -19.72
CA ARG A 277 -15.68 -32.64 -20.79
C ARG A 277 -15.04 -32.67 -22.18
N THR A 278 -13.93 -31.96 -22.37
CA THR A 278 -13.25 -31.89 -23.67
C THR A 278 -12.67 -33.25 -24.07
N LEU A 279 -12.12 -34.01 -23.12
CA LEU A 279 -11.59 -35.35 -23.39
C LEU A 279 -12.68 -36.39 -23.68
N GLU A 280 -13.82 -36.31 -23.00
CA GLU A 280 -14.98 -37.17 -23.25
C GLU A 280 -15.57 -36.92 -24.65
N ASN A 281 -15.73 -35.65 -25.03
CA ASN A 281 -16.19 -35.27 -26.37
C ASN A 281 -15.23 -35.72 -27.48
N ASP A 282 -13.92 -35.73 -27.23
CA ASP A 282 -12.94 -36.22 -28.19
C ASP A 282 -13.02 -37.76 -28.35
N ARG A 283 -13.32 -38.53 -27.29
CA ARG A 283 -13.55 -39.99 -27.39
C ARG A 283 -14.77 -40.33 -28.24
N LEU A 284 -15.87 -39.58 -28.09
CA LEU A 284 -17.09 -39.78 -28.87
C LEU A 284 -16.90 -39.53 -30.38
N LYS A 285 -15.87 -38.78 -30.79
CA LYS A 285 -15.53 -38.57 -32.21
C LYS A 285 -14.74 -39.72 -32.84
N VAL A 286 -14.17 -40.63 -32.04
CA VAL A 286 -13.44 -41.82 -32.52
C VAL A 286 -14.42 -42.99 -32.64
N VAL A 287 -15.39 -42.89 -33.56
CA VAL A 287 -16.18 -44.04 -33.99
C VAL A 287 -15.69 -44.44 -35.38
N TYR A 288 -15.09 -45.62 -35.48
CA TYR A 288 -14.65 -46.21 -36.74
C TYR A 288 -15.86 -46.35 -37.68
N ARG A 289 -15.77 -45.78 -38.89
CA ARG A 289 -16.56 -46.27 -40.02
C ARG A 289 -15.93 -47.58 -40.47
N SER A 290 -16.47 -48.71 -40.03
CA SER A 290 -16.29 -49.98 -40.71
C SER A 290 -16.98 -49.89 -42.08
N GLN A 291 -16.18 -49.99 -43.15
CA GLN A 291 -16.67 -50.30 -44.50
C GLN A 291 -17.27 -51.71 -44.54
#